data_AF-A0A7D5VZX3-F1
#
_entry.id   AF-A0A7D5VZX3-F1
#
_cell.length_a   1.000
_cell.length_b   1.000
_cell.length_c   1.000
_cell.angle_alpha   90.00
_cell.angle_beta   90.00
_cell.angle_gamma   90.00
#
_symmetry.space_group_name_H-M   'P 1'
#
loop_
_entity.id
_entity.type
_entity.pdbx_description
1 polymer ?
#
loop_
_entity_poly.entity_id
_entity_poly.type
_entity_poly.pdbx_seq_one_letter_code
_entity_poly.pdbx_strand_id
1 'polypeptide(L)'
;MSEDRTCLNCHTPLINKRSHAKVCSDKCRVKRWRALKEQSVLIPFRMSVVNHTDLFLKAYAANLSIDVYLNKLVSNHLAGA
;
A
#
# COMPACT_ATOMS: atom_id res chain seq x y z
N MET A 1 -12.39 23.62 27.33
CA MET A 1 -11.15 23.67 26.52
C MET A 1 -11.52 23.21 25.13
N SER A 2 -11.51 24.12 24.15
CA SER A 2 -11.70 23.74 22.75
C SER A 2 -10.45 22.96 22.34
N GLU A 3 -10.60 21.67 22.09
CA GLU A 3 -9.57 20.94 21.36
C GLU A 3 -9.46 21.59 20.00
N ASP A 4 -8.41 22.38 19.79
CA ASP A 4 -8.12 22.99 18.50
C ASP A 4 -7.79 21.87 17.52
N ARG A 5 -8.83 21.39 16.83
CA ARG A 5 -8.72 20.34 15.83
C ARG A 5 -7.90 20.91 14.67
N THR A 6 -6.65 20.51 14.58
CA THR A 6 -5.73 20.94 13.53
C THR A 6 -5.58 19.89 12.45
N CYS A 7 -5.24 20.33 11.24
CA CYS A 7 -4.98 19.44 10.13
C CYS A 7 -3.70 18.63 10.38
N LEU A 8 -3.79 17.31 10.22
CA LEU A 8 -2.64 16.42 10.41
C LEU A 8 -1.48 16.57 9.38
N ASN A 9 -1.61 17.47 8.39
CA ASN A 9 -0.60 17.64 7.34
C ASN A 9 0.00 19.05 7.31
N CYS A 10 -0.77 20.09 7.64
CA CYS A 10 -0.30 21.48 7.61
C CYS A 10 -0.60 22.25 8.90
N HIS A 11 -1.14 21.58 9.91
CA HIS A 11 -1.44 22.12 11.24
C HIS A 11 -2.40 23.32 11.27
N THR A 12 -3.04 23.68 10.15
CA THR A 12 -4.08 24.71 10.11
C THR A 12 -5.32 24.25 10.87
N PRO A 13 -6.05 25.16 11.55
CA PRO A 13 -7.27 24.84 12.26
C PRO A 13 -8.38 24.35 11.30
N LEU A 14 -9.14 23.33 11.73
CA LEU A 14 -10.23 22.72 10.98
C LEU A 14 -11.54 23.48 11.21
N ILE A 15 -11.58 24.73 10.77
CA ILE A 15 -12.75 25.60 10.87
C ILE A 15 -13.82 25.14 9.87
N ASN A 16 -15.09 25.03 10.32
CA ASN A 16 -16.24 24.59 9.51
C ASN A 16 -16.08 23.21 8.84
N LYS A 17 -15.31 22.32 9.46
CA LYS A 17 -15.17 20.92 9.01
C LYS A 17 -15.91 19.96 9.93
N ARG A 18 -16.30 18.81 9.36
CA ARG A 18 -16.97 17.70 10.07
C ARG A 18 -16.21 17.32 11.33
N SER A 19 -16.91 16.79 12.34
CA SER A 19 -16.34 16.37 13.64
C SER A 19 -15.14 15.43 13.49
N HIS A 20 -15.23 14.46 12.57
CA HIS A 20 -14.21 13.45 12.28
C HIS A 20 -13.22 13.84 11.17
N ALA A 21 -13.22 15.09 10.71
CA ALA A 21 -12.29 15.53 9.68
C ALA A 21 -10.85 15.52 10.23
N LYS A 22 -9.93 14.87 9.51
CA LYS A 22 -8.50 14.79 9.88
C LYS A 22 -7.60 15.75 9.09
N VAL A 23 -8.13 16.34 8.01
CA VAL A 23 -7.38 17.17 7.07
C VAL A 23 -8.23 18.37 6.63
N CYS A 24 -7.59 19.50 6.36
CA CYS A 24 -8.28 20.76 6.03
C CYS A 24 -8.77 20.83 4.59
N SER A 25 -8.12 20.09 3.67
CA SER A 25 -8.36 20.16 2.22
C SER A 25 -8.02 18.85 1.53
N ASP A 26 -8.52 18.68 0.30
CA ASP A 26 -8.17 17.55 -0.55
C ASP A 26 -6.68 17.49 -0.88
N LYS A 27 -6.02 18.64 -1.03
CA LYS A 27 -4.56 18.71 -1.20
C LYS A 27 -3.83 18.05 -0.03
N CYS A 28 -4.23 18.37 1.21
CA CYS A 28 -3.66 17.76 2.42
C CYS A 28 -4.02 16.27 2.56
N ARG A 29 -5.22 15.88 2.13
CA ARG A 29 -5.65 14.47 2.07
C ARG A 29 -4.73 13.66 1.16
N VAL A 30 -4.48 14.15 -0.06
CA VAL A 30 -3.62 13.48 -1.05
C VAL A 30 -2.17 13.43 -0.57
N LYS A 31 -1.63 14.52 -0.01
CA LYS A 31 -0.27 14.52 0.56
C LYS A 31 -0.11 13.45 1.64
N ARG A 32 -1.05 13.40 2.58
CA ARG A 32 -1.05 12.39 3.65
C ARG A 32 -1.20 10.98 3.09
N TRP A 33 -2.10 10.78 2.13
CA TRP A 33 -2.27 9.47 1.49
C TRP A 33 -0.99 9.01 0.79
N ARG A 34 -0.30 9.88 0.05
CA ARG A 34 0.98 9.55 -0.60
C ARG A 34 2.09 9.25 0.40
N ALA A 35 2.12 9.96 1.53
CA ALA A 35 3.12 9.73 2.57
C ALA A 35 2.91 8.40 3.31
N LEU A 36 1.67 7.95 3.46
CA LEU A 36 1.32 6.68 4.11
C LEU A 36 1.27 5.49 3.15
N LYS A 37 1.22 5.75 1.84
CA LYS A 37 1.19 4.69 0.84
C LYS A 37 2.53 3.99 0.85
N GLU A 38 2.52 2.68 1.08
CA GLU A 38 3.70 1.84 0.94
C GLU A 38 4.33 2.08 -0.43
N GLN A 39 5.62 2.40 -0.43
CA GLN A 39 6.36 2.57 -1.66
C GLN A 39 6.68 1.18 -2.21
N SER A 40 6.00 0.82 -3.30
CA SER A 40 6.31 -0.37 -4.07
C SER A 40 6.91 0.02 -5.41
N VAL A 41 7.86 -0.80 -5.87
CA VAL A 41 8.45 -0.69 -7.20
C VAL A 41 7.89 -1.83 -8.04
N LEU A 42 7.38 -1.50 -9.22
CA LEU A 42 6.99 -2.51 -10.19
C LEU A 42 8.25 -3.08 -10.85
N ILE A 43 8.51 -4.36 -10.63
CA ILE A 43 9.65 -5.06 -11.23
C ILE A 43 9.13 -5.95 -12.36
N PRO A 44 9.45 -5.65 -13.64
CA PRO A 44 9.07 -6.52 -14.73
C PRO A 44 9.98 -7.75 -14.76
N PHE A 45 9.39 -8.94 -14.69
CA PHE A 45 10.11 -10.20 -14.82
C PHE A 45 9.95 -10.75 -16.24
N ARG A 46 11.07 -11.17 -16.85
CA ARG A 46 11.05 -11.99 -18.05
C ARG A 46 11.30 -13.43 -17.64
N MET A 47 10.36 -14.31 -17.96
CA MET A 47 10.46 -15.74 -17.69
C MET A 47 9.93 -16.55 -18.87
N SER A 48 10.37 -17.79 -18.98
CA SER A 48 9.85 -18.72 -19.98
C SER A 48 8.38 -19.02 -19.71
N VAL A 49 7.65 -19.42 -20.75
CA VAL A 49 6.24 -19.81 -20.64
C VAL A 49 6.06 -20.96 -19.64
N VAL A 50 6.98 -21.94 -19.65
CA VAL A 50 6.95 -23.10 -18.74
C VAL A 50 7.03 -22.65 -17.28
N ASN A 51 7.95 -21.75 -16.95
CA ASN A 51 8.09 -21.25 -15.58
C ASN A 51 6.88 -20.42 -15.14
N HIS A 52 6.32 -19.62 -16.05
CA HIS A 52 5.10 -18.87 -15.77
C HIS A 52 3.90 -19.80 -15.52
N THR A 53 3.74 -20.86 -16.32
CA THR A 53 2.65 -21.83 -16.11
C THR A 53 2.80 -22.60 -14.80
N ASP A 54 4.01 -23.02 -14.44
CA ASP A 54 4.27 -23.69 -13.16
C ASP A 54 3.97 -22.78 -11.97
N LEU A 55 4.40 -21.51 -12.04
CA LEU A 55 4.09 -20.50 -11.04
C LEU A 55 2.57 -20.29 -10.89
N PHE A 56 1.84 -20.20 -12.00
CA PHE A 56 0.39 -20.06 -12.00
C PHE A 56 -0.30 -21.25 -11.34
N LEU A 57 0.09 -22.48 -11.69
CA LEU A 57 -0.49 -23.70 -11.12
C LEU A 57 -0.24 -23.78 -9.62
N LYS A 58 0.96 -23.42 -9.16
CA LYS A 58 1.30 -23.38 -7.73
C LYS A 58 0.52 -22.31 -6.98
N ALA A 59 0.37 -21.12 -7.54
CA ALA A 59 -0.43 -20.06 -6.94
C ALA A 59 -1.91 -20.45 -6.86
N TYR A 60 -2.44 -21.06 -7.93
CA TYR A 60 -3.81 -21.56 -7.99
C TYR A 60 -4.07 -22.66 -6.94
N ALA A 61 -3.17 -23.63 -6.82
CA ALA A 61 -3.27 -24.68 -5.80
C ALA A 61 -3.25 -24.12 -4.37
N ALA A 62 -2.60 -22.97 -4.16
CA ALA A 62 -2.58 -22.26 -2.88
C ALA A 62 -3.79 -21.33 -2.66
N ASN A 63 -4.72 -21.23 -3.62
CA ASN A 63 -5.82 -20.25 -3.63
C ASN A 63 -5.33 -18.80 -3.49
N LEU A 64 -4.20 -18.46 -4.12
CA LEU A 64 -3.62 -17.12 -4.10
C LEU A 64 -3.49 -16.58 -5.53
N SER A 65 -3.49 -15.24 -5.66
CA SER A 65 -3.06 -14.62 -6.91
C SER A 65 -1.55 -14.81 -7.11
N ILE A 66 -1.10 -14.77 -8.37
CA ILE A 66 0.32 -14.89 -8.73
C ILE A 66 1.17 -13.89 -7.95
N ASP A 67 0.75 -12.62 -7.87
CA ASP A 67 1.51 -11.56 -7.20
C ASP A 67 1.69 -11.81 -5.70
N VAL A 68 0.62 -12.28 -5.03
CA VAL A 68 0.68 -12.59 -3.59
C VAL A 68 1.56 -13.81 -3.35
N TYR A 69 1.45 -14.82 -4.20
CA TYR A 69 2.29 -16.02 -4.12
C TYR A 69 3.77 -15.69 -4.34
N LEU A 70 4.09 -14.87 -5.34
CA LEU A 70 5.46 -14.39 -5.62
C LEU A 70 6.02 -13.60 -4.45
N ASN A 71 5.28 -12.63 -3.91
CA ASN A 71 5.72 -11.87 -2.75
C ASN A 71 6.01 -12.79 -1.56
N LYS A 72 5.17 -13.79 -1.31
CA LYS A 72 5.39 -14.78 -0.24
C LYS A 72 6.67 -15.59 -0.47
N LEU A 73 6.93 -16.04 -1.70
CA LEU A 73 8.16 -16.76 -2.03
C LEU A 73 9.40 -15.89 -1.82
N VAL A 74 9.38 -14.63 -2.28
CA VAL A 74 10.49 -13.68 -2.11
C VAL A 74 10.72 -13.39 -0.63
N SER A 75 9.66 -13.10 0.14
CA SER A 75 9.78 -12.86 1.58
C SER A 75 10.34 -14.06 2.34
N ASN A 76 9.90 -15.28 1.99
CA ASN A 76 10.42 -16.50 2.62
C ASN A 76 11.90 -16.72 2.29
N HIS A 77 12.31 -16.46 1.04
CA HIS A 77 13.71 -16.57 0.64
C HIS A 77 14.60 -15.53 1.35
N LEU A 78 14.10 -14.31 1.53
CA LEU A 78 14.83 -13.25 2.26
C LEU A 78 14.90 -13.50 3.76
N ALA A 79 13.90 -14.18 4.35
CA ALA A 79 13.89 -14.51 5.78
C ALA A 79 14.77 -15.72 6.12
N GLY A 80 15.08 -16.57 5.13
CA GLY A 80 15.93 -17.75 5.29
C GLY A 80 17.39 -17.54 4.85
N ALA A 81 17.75 -16.35 4.36
CA ALA A 81 19.10 -15.94 3.98
C ALA A 81 19.74 -15.08 5.08
#